data_AF-A0A671MJQ9-F1
#
_entry.id   AF-A0A671MJQ9-F1
#
_cell.length_a   1.000
_cell.length_b   1.000
_cell.length_c   1.000
_cell.angle_alpha   90.00
_cell.angle_beta   90.00
_cell.angle_gamma   90.00
#
_symmetry.space_group_name_H-M   'P 1'
#
loop_
_entity.id
_entity.type
_entity.pdbx_description
1 polymer ?
#
loop_
_entity_poly.entity_id
_entity_poly.type
_entity_poly.pdbx_seq_one_letter_code
_entity_poly.pdbx_strand_id
1 'polypeptide(L)' 'MFSDAIAPRETLLSAPGSEEPVFDRLQLSYSGCSERFRLGERSFSRQYAHIYFARLVQMRDVLAGRAAHKWGEKHL' A
#
# COMPACT_ATOMS: atom_id res chain seq x y z
N MET A 1 -12.15 8.04 16.91
CA MET A 1 -12.59 8.41 15.53
C MET A 1 -12.39 9.90 15.34
N PHE A 2 -12.49 10.42 14.10
CA PHE A 2 -12.34 11.86 13.83
C PHE A 2 -13.27 12.73 14.71
N SER A 3 -14.46 12.23 15.03
CA SER A 3 -15.44 12.83 15.94
C SER A 3 -14.95 13.03 17.38
N ASP A 4 -14.03 12.18 17.86
CA ASP A 4 -13.58 12.21 19.25
C ASP A 4 -12.37 13.15 19.44
N ALA A 5 -11.76 13.56 18.32
CA ALA A 5 -10.58 14.42 18.27
C ALA A 5 -10.90 15.90 18.08
N ILE A 6 -12.19 16.25 17.91
CA ILE A 6 -12.62 17.61 17.57
C ILE A 6 -13.64 18.08 18.60
N ALA A 7 -13.32 19.21 19.24
CA ALA A 7 -14.31 20.03 19.92
C ALA A 7 -14.82 21.09 18.92
N PRO A 8 -16.09 21.05 18.50
CA PRO A 8 -16.66 22.08 17.64
C PRO A 8 -16.58 23.45 18.32
N ARG A 9 -16.14 24.47 17.60
CA ARG A 9 -16.25 25.86 18.06
C ARG A 9 -17.55 26.45 17.53
N GLU A 10 -18.43 26.89 18.43
CA GLU A 10 -19.74 27.45 18.08
C GLU A 10 -19.64 28.94 17.71
N THR A 11 -19.14 29.24 16.52
CA THR A 11 -18.93 30.64 16.06
C THR A 11 -19.96 31.12 15.04
N LEU A 12 -20.75 30.22 14.46
CA LEU A 12 -21.55 30.49 13.25
C LEU A 12 -22.96 31.04 13.51
N LEU A 13 -23.46 30.98 14.75
CA LEU A 13 -24.76 31.54 15.14
C LEU A 13 -24.59 32.95 15.75
N SER A 14 -23.90 33.84 15.05
CA SER A 14 -23.63 35.21 15.47
C SER A 14 -23.69 36.20 14.30
N ALA A 15 -23.68 37.50 14.58
CA ALA A 15 -23.59 38.51 13.52
C ALA A 15 -22.29 38.35 12.71
N PRO A 16 -22.27 38.65 11.39
CA PRO A 16 -21.08 38.46 10.57
C PRO A 16 -19.84 39.15 11.15
N GLY A 17 -18.83 38.36 11.49
CA GLY A 17 -17.52 38.87 11.91
C GLY A 17 -16.64 39.23 10.71
N SER A 18 -15.65 40.10 10.92
CA SER A 18 -14.67 40.47 9.88
C SER A 18 -13.55 39.44 9.69
N GLU A 19 -13.43 38.48 10.63
CA GLU A 19 -12.34 37.50 10.69
C GLU A 19 -12.80 36.17 10.10
N GLU A 20 -12.10 35.67 9.08
CA GLU A 20 -12.33 34.34 8.49
C GLU A 20 -11.34 33.34 9.08
N PRO A 21 -11.80 32.17 9.61
CA PRO A 21 -10.89 31.19 10.17
C PRO A 21 -10.07 30.50 9.07
N VAL A 22 -8.75 30.63 9.14
CA VAL A 22 -7.79 29.97 8.25
C VAL A 22 -7.11 28.83 9.01
N PHE A 23 -7.03 27.65 8.38
CA PHE A 23 -6.37 26.47 8.95
C PHE A 23 -5.31 25.94 8.00
N ASP A 24 -4.13 25.65 8.55
CA ASP A 24 -3.07 25.02 7.79
C ASP A 24 -3.35 23.54 7.57
N ARG A 25 -3.08 23.06 6.35
CA ARG A 25 -3.18 21.65 6.03
C ARG A 25 -1.98 20.90 6.59
N LEU A 26 -2.25 19.87 7.40
CA LEU A 26 -1.22 18.93 7.83
C LEU A 26 -0.59 18.24 6.61
N GLN A 27 0.72 18.40 6.46
CA GLN A 27 1.52 17.68 5.47
C GLN A 27 2.14 16.45 6.14
N LEU A 28 1.90 15.28 5.57
CA LEU A 28 2.45 14.02 6.06
C LEU A 28 3.47 13.49 5.05
N SER A 29 4.48 12.80 5.56
CA SER A 29 5.44 12.09 4.71
C SER A 29 4.72 10.96 3.98
N TYR A 30 4.68 11.04 2.64
CA TYR A 30 4.14 10.01 1.78
C TYR A 30 5.20 9.55 0.79
N SER A 31 5.29 8.23 0.56
CA SER A 31 6.12 7.64 -0.49
C SER A 31 5.31 6.61 -1.28
N GLY A 32 5.38 6.70 -2.60
CA GLY A 32 4.73 5.73 -3.50
C GLY A 32 5.58 4.47 -3.63
N CYS A 33 4.99 3.31 -3.35
CA CYS A 33 5.66 2.00 -3.48
C CYS A 33 5.32 1.27 -4.80
N SER A 34 4.81 2.01 -5.80
CA SER A 34 4.23 1.47 -7.04
C SER A 34 5.21 1.33 -8.20
N GLU A 35 6.47 1.73 -8.03
CA GLU A 35 7.47 1.73 -9.12
C GLU A 35 7.64 0.37 -9.80
N ARG A 36 7.50 -0.74 -9.06
CA ARG A 36 7.56 -2.11 -9.62
C ARG A 36 6.47 -2.43 -10.65
N PHE A 37 5.39 -1.64 -10.67
CA PHE A 37 4.29 -1.77 -11.62
C PHE A 37 4.38 -0.78 -12.78
N ARG A 38 5.33 0.16 -12.72
CA ARG A 38 5.58 1.10 -13.80
C ARG A 38 6.26 0.37 -14.95
N LEU A 39 5.55 0.21 -16.06
CA LEU A 39 6.09 -0.39 -17.27
C LEU A 39 7.02 0.60 -17.98
N GLY A 40 8.26 0.18 -18.21
CA GLY A 40 9.19 0.86 -19.13
C GLY A 40 8.84 0.53 -20.59
N GLU A 41 9.81 0.04 -21.35
CA GLU A 41 9.56 -0.40 -22.73
C GLU A 41 8.65 -1.64 -22.79
N ARG A 42 7.62 -1.54 -23.64
CA ARG A 42 6.71 -2.66 -23.91
C ARG A 42 7.24 -3.50 -25.07
N SER A 43 7.43 -4.79 -24.81
CA SER A 43 7.76 -5.79 -25.83
C SER A 43 6.73 -6.92 -25.79
N PHE A 44 6.13 -7.22 -26.95
CA PHE A 44 5.09 -8.24 -27.10
C PHE A 44 5.56 -9.51 -27.81
N SER A 45 6.85 -9.61 -28.16
CA SER A 45 7.43 -10.75 -28.85
C SER A 45 7.81 -11.92 -27.93
N ARG A 46 7.53 -11.82 -26.62
CA ARG A 46 7.91 -12.82 -25.62
C ARG A 46 6.79 -13.84 -25.39
N GLN A 47 7.16 -15.09 -25.12
CA GLN A 47 6.23 -16.16 -24.76
C GLN A 47 5.84 -16.10 -23.27
N TYR A 48 4.62 -16.53 -22.94
CA TYR A 48 4.14 -16.55 -21.55
C TYR A 48 4.83 -17.55 -20.63
N ALA A 49 5.55 -18.54 -21.18
CA ALA A 49 6.28 -19.56 -20.41
C ALA A 49 7.24 -18.95 -19.37
N HIS A 50 7.87 -17.82 -19.70
CA HIS A 50 8.81 -17.13 -18.80
C HIS A 50 8.15 -16.66 -17.49
N ILE A 51 6.86 -16.30 -17.51
CA ILE A 51 6.12 -15.88 -16.32
C ILE A 51 5.97 -17.05 -15.34
N TYR A 52 5.61 -18.21 -15.85
CA TYR A 52 5.41 -19.41 -15.02
C TYR A 52 6.73 -19.93 -14.45
N PHE A 53 7.79 -19.93 -15.25
CA PHE A 53 9.13 -20.28 -14.78
C PHE A 53 9.57 -19.36 -13.63
N ALA A 54 9.46 -18.05 -13.81
CA ALA A 54 9.84 -17.08 -12.77
C ALA A 54 9.02 -17.28 -11.48
N ARG A 55 7.70 -17.49 -11.59
CA ARG A 55 6.83 -17.77 -10.43
C ARG A 55 7.26 -19.01 -9.68
N LEU A 56 7.57 -20.10 -10.39
CA LEU A 56 7.97 -21.35 -9.76
C LEU A 56 9.31 -21.20 -9.04
N VAL A 57 10.31 -20.63 -9.70
CA VAL A 57 11.66 -20.43 -9.12
C VAL A 57 11.60 -19.52 -7.88
N GLN A 58 10.85 -18.42 -7.94
CA GLN A 58 10.71 -17.50 -6.80
C GLN A 58 9.98 -18.13 -5.60
N MET A 59 9.01 -19.00 -5.86
CA MET A 59 8.17 -19.58 -4.80
C MET A 59 8.70 -20.89 -4.23
N ARG A 60 9.60 -21.59 -4.93
CA ARG A 60 10.07 -22.94 -4.56
C ARG A 60 10.54 -23.01 -3.10
N ASP A 61 11.47 -22.15 -2.72
CA ASP A 61 12.12 -22.22 -1.41
C ASP A 61 11.16 -21.76 -0.29
N VAL A 62 10.28 -20.80 -0.59
CA VAL A 62 9.21 -20.35 0.32
C VAL A 62 8.24 -21.50 0.63
N LEU A 63 7.84 -22.24 -0.40
CA LEU A 63 6.92 -23.37 -0.26
C LEU A 63 7.59 -24.54 0.45
N ALA A 64 8.84 -24.85 0.13
CA ALA A 64 9.62 -25.88 0.82
C ALA A 64 9.74 -25.57 2.32
N GLY A 65 10.11 -24.33 2.68
CA GLY A 65 10.19 -23.92 4.09
C GLY A 65 8.85 -24.04 4.82
N ARG A 66 7.74 -23.65 4.19
CA ARG A 66 6.39 -23.81 4.77
C ARG A 66 5.98 -25.28 4.89
N ALA A 67 6.33 -26.11 3.92
CA ALA A 67 6.06 -27.54 3.94
C ALA A 67 6.82 -28.24 5.08
N ALA A 68 8.12 -27.94 5.23
CA ALA A 68 8.93 -28.44 6.34
C ALA A 68 8.35 -28.03 7.70
N HIS A 69 7.94 -26.77 7.85
CA HIS A 69 7.34 -26.29 9.09
C HIS A 69 6.00 -26.99 9.41
N LYS A 70 5.18 -27.24 8.39
CA LYS A 70 3.83 -27.80 8.58
C LYS A 70 3.82 -29.32 8.76
N TRP A 71 4.70 -30.03 8.05
CA TRP A 71 4.68 -31.49 7.95
C TRP A 71 5.96 -32.17 8.46
N GLY A 72 6.98 -31.41 8.87
CA GLY A 72 8.27 -31.90 9.34
C GLY A 72 9.26 -32.17 8.20
N GLU A 73 10.56 -32.20 8.54
CA GLU A 73 11.67 -32.38 7.57
C GLU A 73 11.74 -33.78 6.92
N LYS A 74 10.85 -34.71 7.27
CA LYS A 74 10.90 -36.10 6.78
C LYS A 74 10.34 -36.31 5.36
N HIS A 75 9.85 -35.26 4.70
CA HIS A 75 9.12 -35.35 3.43
C HIS A 75 9.62 -34.39 2.33
N LEU A 76 10.78 -33.77 2.51
CA LEU A 76 11.49 -32.96 1.50
C LEU A 76 12.86 -33.59 1.23
#